data_AF-A0A4Q4TTJ4-F1
#
_entry.id   AF-A0A4Q4TTJ4-F1
#
_cell.length_a   1.000
_cell.length_b   1.000
_cell.length_c   1.000
_cell.angle_alpha   90.00
_cell.angle_beta   90.00
_cell.angle_gamma   90.00
#
_symmetry.space_group_name_H-M   'P 1'
#
loop_
_entity.id
_entity.type
_entity.pdbx_description
1 polymer ?
#
loop_
_entity_poly.entity_id
_entity_poly.type
_entity_poly.pdbx_seq_one_letter_code
_entity_poly.pdbx_strand_id
1 'polypeptide(L)'
;MNITNKFPNEFLVEVMAHLKPTDMLSLTLTFKRPRKVVKEHQRMLAHQLLRNHCDPAVSQMAVAHHAAKIAEWKPSKRDTGPGSDSWSLGEFCGLYLRYHS
;
A
#
# COMPACT_ATOMS: atom_id res chain seq x y z
N MET A 1 -30.02 2.54 17.87
CA MET A 1 -29.55 1.40 17.04
C MET A 1 -28.66 1.95 15.94
N ASN A 2 -27.37 1.60 15.89
CA ASN A 2 -26.43 2.20 14.94
C ASN A 2 -26.68 1.62 13.53
N ILE A 3 -27.06 2.47 12.57
CA ILE A 3 -27.41 2.06 11.20
C ILE A 3 -26.26 1.35 10.47
N THR A 4 -25.01 1.67 10.87
CA THR A 4 -23.80 1.04 10.35
C THR A 4 -23.73 -0.46 10.65
N ASN A 5 -24.52 -0.95 11.61
CA ASN A 5 -24.60 -2.37 11.89
C ASN A 5 -25.39 -3.18 10.85
N LYS A 6 -26.10 -2.52 9.94
CA LYS A 6 -26.90 -3.19 8.90
C LYS A 6 -26.19 -3.30 7.56
N PHE A 7 -25.11 -2.54 7.34
CA PHE A 7 -24.40 -2.57 6.08
C PHE A 7 -23.43 -3.75 5.98
N PRO A 8 -23.17 -4.29 4.77
CA PRO A 8 -22.06 -5.22 4.53
C PRO A 8 -20.70 -4.58 4.87
N ASN A 9 -19.70 -5.40 5.19
CA ASN A 9 -18.38 -4.89 5.53
C ASN A 9 -17.69 -4.26 4.32
N GLU A 10 -17.91 -4.81 3.13
CA GLU A 10 -17.40 -4.33 1.85
C GLU A 10 -17.89 -2.92 1.55
N PHE A 11 -19.18 -2.66 1.82
CA PHE A 11 -19.74 -1.32 1.69
C PHE A 11 -19.11 -0.34 2.68
N LEU A 12 -18.88 -0.76 3.93
CA LEU A 12 -18.21 0.08 4.92
C LEU A 12 -16.77 0.40 4.53
N VAL A 13 -16.04 -0.58 3.98
CA VAL A 13 -14.69 -0.37 3.43
C VAL A 13 -14.72 0.71 2.34
N GLU A 14 -15.62 0.57 1.38
CA GLU A 14 -15.72 1.48 0.24
C GLU A 14 -16.05 2.91 0.70
N VAL A 15 -16.99 3.08 1.64
CA VAL A 15 -17.30 4.38 2.24
C VAL A 15 -16.06 4.95 2.94
N MET A 16 -15.38 4.15 3.77
CA MET A 16 -14.20 4.60 4.52
C MET A 16 -13.03 5.00 3.62
N ALA A 17 -12.87 4.36 2.46
CA ALA A 17 -11.82 4.69 1.50
C ALA A 17 -11.99 6.07 0.84
N HIS A 18 -13.21 6.62 0.85
CA HIS A 18 -13.53 7.93 0.29
C HIS A 18 -13.56 9.04 1.35
N LEU A 19 -13.49 8.68 2.64
CA LEU A 19 -13.34 9.65 3.72
C LEU A 19 -11.94 10.24 3.72
N LYS A 20 -11.81 11.50 4.17
CA LYS A 20 -10.49 12.05 4.49
C LYS A 20 -9.82 11.15 5.54
N PRO A 21 -8.49 11.01 5.51
CA PRO A 21 -7.77 10.19 6.50
C PRO A 21 -8.09 10.56 7.96
N THR A 22 -8.29 11.85 8.25
CA THR A 22 -8.70 12.34 9.58
C THR A 22 -10.07 11.83 10.00
N ASP A 23 -11.04 11.84 9.08
CA ASP A 23 -12.42 11.45 9.37
C ASP A 23 -12.53 9.94 9.52
N MET A 24 -11.78 9.19 8.70
CA MET A 24 -11.63 7.74 8.83
C MET A 24 -11.01 7.38 10.19
N LEU A 25 -9.97 8.10 10.61
CA LEU A 25 -9.34 7.91 11.92
C LEU A 25 -10.33 8.19 13.05
N SER A 26 -11.06 9.32 13.00
CA SER A 26 -12.11 9.62 13.97
C SER A 26 -13.16 8.51 14.02
N LEU A 27 -13.66 8.04 12.87
CA LEU A 27 -14.67 6.99 12.79
C LEU A 27 -14.19 5.67 13.44
N THR A 28 -12.94 5.27 13.18
CA THR A 28 -12.35 4.05 13.72
C THR A 28 -12.03 4.15 15.21
N LEU A 29 -11.74 5.35 15.73
CA LEU A 29 -11.55 5.57 17.16
C LEU A 29 -12.89 5.63 17.91
N THR A 30 -13.94 6.19 17.31
CA THR A 30 -15.26 6.34 17.94
C THR A 30 -16.06 5.04 17.96
N PHE A 31 -16.03 4.23 16.90
CA PHE A 31 -16.92 3.08 16.75
C PHE A 31 -16.20 1.73 16.69
N LYS A 32 -16.68 0.76 17.48
CA LYS A 32 -16.10 -0.60 17.54
C LYS A 32 -16.16 -1.34 16.20
N ARG A 33 -17.27 -1.20 15.45
CA ARG A 33 -17.46 -1.94 14.19
C ARG A 33 -16.53 -1.46 13.06
N PRO A 34 -16.47 -0.16 12.70
CA PRO A 34 -15.46 0.35 11.77
C PRO A 34 -14.04 -0.05 12.16
N ARG A 35 -13.68 0.01 13.44
CA ARG A 35 -12.38 -0.46 13.93
C ARG A 35 -12.12 -1.93 13.58
N LYS A 36 -13.12 -2.81 13.75
CA LYS A 36 -13.01 -4.24 13.41
C LYS A 36 -12.88 -4.42 11.89
N VAL A 37 -13.70 -3.74 11.10
CA VAL A 37 -13.65 -3.80 9.62
C VAL A 37 -12.29 -3.36 9.10
N VAL A 38 -11.72 -2.29 9.65
CA VAL A 38 -10.39 -1.80 9.27
C VAL A 38 -9.29 -2.78 9.62
N LYS A 39 -9.38 -3.49 10.74
CA LYS A 39 -8.41 -4.55 11.08
C LYS A 39 -8.49 -5.72 10.10
N GLU A 40 -9.70 -6.13 9.70
CA GLU A 40 -9.91 -7.24 8.76
C GLU A 40 -9.49 -6.88 7.33
N HIS A 41 -9.66 -5.61 6.92
CA HIS A 41 -9.44 -5.15 5.54
C HIS A 41 -8.30 -4.13 5.42
N GLN A 42 -7.35 -4.15 6.37
CA GLN A 42 -6.32 -3.11 6.51
C GLN A 42 -5.54 -2.88 5.22
N ARG A 43 -5.11 -3.96 4.56
CA ARG A 43 -4.29 -3.87 3.34
C ARG A 43 -5.04 -3.21 2.19
N MET A 44 -6.27 -3.63 1.94
CA MET A 44 -7.11 -3.08 0.88
C MET A 44 -7.40 -1.60 1.15
N LEU A 45 -7.79 -1.29 2.39
CA LEU A 45 -8.19 0.05 2.76
C LEU A 45 -7.00 1.02 2.78
N ALA A 46 -5.81 0.57 3.22
CA ALA A 46 -4.58 1.35 3.11
C ALA A 46 -4.22 1.63 1.64
N HIS A 47 -4.35 0.64 0.76
CA HIS A 47 -4.08 0.81 -0.67
C HIS A 47 -5.05 1.80 -1.32
N GLN A 48 -6.35 1.71 -1.02
CA GLN A 48 -7.35 2.64 -1.52
C GLN A 48 -7.14 4.06 -0.98
N LEU A 49 -6.83 4.20 0.32
CA LEU A 49 -6.56 5.52 0.91
C LEU A 49 -5.32 6.18 0.29
N LEU A 50 -4.25 5.42 0.07
CA LEU A 50 -3.07 5.92 -0.64
C LEU A 50 -3.43 6.37 -2.05
N ARG A 51 -4.19 5.56 -2.80
CA ARG A 51 -4.59 5.89 -4.17
C ARG A 51 -5.49 7.13 -4.24
N ASN A 52 -6.42 7.28 -3.29
CA ASN A 52 -7.44 8.31 -3.33
C ASN A 52 -6.97 9.65 -2.75
N HIS A 53 -6.04 9.63 -1.80
CA HIS A 53 -5.68 10.83 -1.02
C HIS A 53 -4.20 11.20 -1.06
N CYS A 54 -3.31 10.34 -1.59
CA CYS A 54 -1.92 10.71 -1.79
C CYS A 54 -1.68 11.15 -3.24
N ASP A 55 -0.82 12.17 -3.38
CA ASP A 55 -0.25 12.50 -4.68
C ASP A 55 0.52 11.28 -5.21
N PRO A 56 0.24 10.82 -6.45
CA PRO A 56 0.96 9.72 -7.08
C PRO A 56 2.49 9.86 -7.01
N ALA A 57 3.02 11.08 -7.15
CA ALA A 57 4.46 11.34 -7.07
C ALA A 57 5.03 11.02 -5.68
N VAL A 58 4.27 11.35 -4.62
CA VAL A 58 4.67 11.06 -3.23
C VAL A 58 4.65 9.55 -2.98
N SER A 59 3.63 8.84 -3.47
CA SER A 59 3.56 7.38 -3.36
C SER A 59 4.71 6.69 -4.11
N GLN A 60 5.02 7.14 -5.32
CA GLN A 60 6.14 6.61 -6.12
C GLN A 60 7.48 6.85 -5.44
N MET A 61 7.70 8.05 -4.90
CA MET A 61 8.92 8.38 -4.17
C MET A 61 9.09 7.50 -2.92
N ALA A 62 8.00 7.27 -2.17
CA ALA A 62 8.03 6.38 -1.00
C ALA A 62 8.38 4.93 -1.38
N VAL A 63 7.81 4.41 -2.49
CA VAL A 63 8.14 3.08 -3.02
C VAL A 63 9.61 3.02 -3.44
N ALA A 64 10.09 4.02 -4.18
CA ALA A 64 11.48 4.08 -4.63
C ALA A 64 12.47 4.12 -3.46
N HIS A 65 12.19 4.95 -2.45
CA HIS A 65 13.02 5.04 -1.25
C HIS A 65 13.01 3.73 -0.45
N HIS A 66 11.86 3.05 -0.36
CA HIS A 66 11.79 1.74 0.30
C HIS A 66 12.57 0.67 -0.47
N ALA A 67 12.45 0.64 -1.81
CA ALA A 67 13.20 -0.28 -2.66
C ALA A 67 14.71 -0.04 -2.58
N ALA A 68 15.16 1.22 -2.58
CA ALA A 68 16.56 1.58 -2.40
C ALA A 68 17.10 1.08 -1.04
N LYS A 69 16.34 1.28 0.04
CA LYS A 69 16.72 0.78 1.38
C LYS A 69 16.79 -0.74 1.45
N ILE A 70 15.90 -1.46 0.76
CA ILE A 70 15.97 -2.94 0.66
C ILE A 70 17.18 -3.36 -0.17
N ALA A 71 17.50 -2.64 -1.25
CA ALA A 71 18.66 -2.92 -2.09
C ALA A 71 19.97 -2.75 -1.32
N GLU A 72 20.08 -1.72 -0.47
CA GLU A 72 21.19 -1.54 0.47
C GLU A 72 21.29 -2.69 1.50
N TRP A 73 20.15 -3.31 1.84
CA TRP A 73 20.09 -4.43 2.78
C TRP A 73 20.41 -5.79 2.15
N LYS A 74 20.73 -5.88 0.84
CA LYS A 74 21.24 -7.13 0.25
C LYS A 74 22.52 -7.52 1.01
N PRO A 75 22.54 -8.67 1.73
CA PRO A 75 23.77 -9.16 2.32
C PRO A 75 24.73 -9.41 1.16
N SER A 76 25.92 -8.84 1.22
CA SER A 76 26.97 -9.10 0.23
C SER A 76 27.32 -10.58 0.30
N LYS A 77 26.62 -11.43 -0.47
CA LYS A 77 27.12 -12.75 -0.79
C LYS A 77 28.29 -12.55 -1.76
N ARG A 78 29.49 -12.47 -1.19
CA ARG A 78 30.68 -12.94 -1.89
C ARG A 78 30.49 -14.44 -2.05
N ASP A 79 29.93 -14.86 -3.17
CA ASP A 79 30.16 -16.18 -3.73
C ASP A 79 30.15 -16.03 -5.25
N THR A 80 31.36 -15.90 -5.77
CA THR A 80 31.66 -15.93 -7.20
C THR A 80 31.44 -17.35 -7.70
N GLY A 81 30.25 -17.62 -8.25
CA GLY A 81 29.95 -18.85 -9.00
C GLY A 81 29.43 -18.48 -10.39
N PRO A 82 29.95 -19.09 -11.48
CA PRO A 82 29.51 -18.76 -12.83
C PRO A 82 28.16 -19.41 -13.10
N GLY A 83 27.11 -18.60 -13.23
CA GLY A 83 25.79 -19.09 -13.67
C GLY A 83 24.60 -18.54 -12.90
N SER A 84 24.58 -17.25 -12.58
CA SER A 84 23.35 -16.62 -12.09
C SER A 84 22.93 -15.55 -13.09
N ASP A 85 21.85 -15.83 -13.82
CA ASP A 85 21.09 -14.89 -14.63
C ASP A 85 20.53 -13.79 -13.71
N SER A 86 21.40 -12.86 -13.32
CA SER A 86 21.02 -11.70 -12.54
C SER A 86 20.37 -10.72 -13.49
N TRP A 87 19.03 -10.75 -13.55
CA TRP A 87 18.27 -9.62 -14.07
C TRP A 87 18.72 -8.41 -13.27
N SER A 88 19.39 -7.48 -13.95
CA SER A 88 19.92 -6.30 -13.31
C SER A 88 18.73 -5.44 -12.89
N LEU A 89 18.79 -4.81 -11.70
CA LEU A 89 17.69 -3.99 -11.17
C LEU A 89 17.25 -2.87 -12.16
N GLY A 90 18.16 -2.46 -13.06
CA GLY A 90 17.90 -1.53 -14.15
C GLY A 90 16.85 -2.03 -15.14
N GLU A 91 16.74 -3.34 -15.37
CA GLU A 91 15.74 -3.93 -16.26
C GLU A 91 14.35 -3.96 -15.62
N PHE A 92 14.25 -4.15 -14.31
CA PHE A 92 12.95 -4.14 -13.61
C PHE A 92 12.35 -2.72 -13.58
N CYS A 93 13.18 -1.70 -13.30
CA CYS A 93 12.74 -0.30 -13.36
C CYS A 93 12.47 0.17 -14.80
N GLY A 94 13.26 -0.30 -15.78
CA GLY A 94 13.08 0.03 -17.19
C GLY A 94 11.80 -0.56 -17.80
N LEU A 95 11.42 -1.78 -17.39
CA LEU A 95 10.17 -2.43 -17.84
C LEU A 95 8.92 -1.73 -17.30
N TYR A 96 8.95 -1.22 -16.07
CA TYR A 96 7.79 -0.55 -15.47
C TYR A 96 7.52 0.84 -16.09
N LEU A 97 8.57 1.57 -16.49
CA LEU A 97 8.44 2.87 -17.16
C LEU A 97 7.99 2.75 -18.62
N ARG A 98 8.38 1.67 -19.33
CA ARG A 98 7.96 1.41 -20.72
C ARG A 98 6.51 0.96 -20.87
N TYR A 99 5.91 0.37 -19.84
CA TYR A 99 4.52 -0.11 -19.89
C TYR A 99 3.48 0.99 -19.63
N HIS A 100 3.91 2.18 -19.20
CA HIS A 100 3.04 3.29 -18.81
C HIS A 100 3.34 4.61 -19.55
N SER A 101 4.05 4.55 -20.68
CA SER A 101 4.26 5.69 -21.60
C SER A 101 3.27 5.66 -22.76
#